data_AF-A0A3Q3EFI6-F1
#
_entry.id   AF-A0A3Q3EFI6-F1
#
_cell.length_a   1.000
_cell.length_b   1.000
_cell.length_c   1.000
_cell.angle_alpha   90.00
_cell.angle_beta   90.00
_cell.angle_gamma   90.00
#
_symmetry.space_group_name_H-M   'P 1'
#
loop_
_entity.id
_entity.type
_entity.pdbx_description
1 polymer ?
#
loop_
_entity_poly.entity_id
_entity_poly.type
_entity_poly.pdbx_seq_one_letter_code
_entity_poly.pdbx_strand_id
1 'polypeptide(L)'
;MSDTEEVDQVEEEKPKFKPSAPKIPDGEKVDFDDIQKKRQNKDLVELQGLIDAHFECRKKEEEELIALKDRIEKRRAERAEQQRIRSEKEKERQAKREEERRIREESDAKKRADDDAKKKSALSNMGSNYSSHLQKADQKRGGKKETEREKKKKILSARRKQLNIDHLNEDKLKDKINELHEWMVQLESEKFDHMERLKKQKYEQQEGSCRPPQKVDWLAPLLHRNQTAIASDTRLKKQHAMWRRS
;
A
#
# COMPACT_ATOMS: atom_id res chain seq x y z
N MET A 1 -53.44 -22.15 -34.98
CA MET A 1 -53.13 -22.85 -36.23
C MET A 1 -53.54 -24.28 -36.04
N SER A 2 -54.50 -24.69 -36.86
CA SER A 2 -54.91 -26.07 -37.06
C SER A 2 -53.77 -26.82 -37.73
N ASP A 3 -53.43 -28.01 -37.26
CA ASP A 3 -53.50 -29.21 -38.13
C ASP A 3 -53.44 -30.48 -37.27
N THR A 4 -54.45 -31.31 -37.49
CA THR A 4 -54.64 -32.64 -36.93
C THR A 4 -54.42 -33.58 -38.09
N GLU A 5 -53.33 -34.35 -38.11
CA GLU A 5 -53.18 -35.48 -39.03
C GLU A 5 -53.37 -36.79 -38.28
N GLU A 6 -54.53 -37.37 -38.54
CA GLU A 6 -54.94 -38.76 -38.40
C GLU A 6 -54.30 -39.58 -39.54
N VAL A 7 -53.58 -40.66 -39.22
CA VAL A 7 -53.36 -41.78 -40.16
C VAL A 7 -53.35 -43.11 -39.40
N ASP A 8 -54.52 -43.71 -39.41
CA ASP A 8 -54.88 -45.08 -39.80
C ASP A 8 -53.99 -46.30 -39.45
N GLN A 9 -54.72 -47.35 -39.08
CA GLN A 9 -54.29 -48.66 -38.65
C GLN A 9 -53.83 -49.52 -39.82
N VAL A 10 -52.76 -50.31 -39.63
CA VAL A 10 -52.54 -51.55 -40.38
C VAL A 10 -52.16 -52.65 -39.38
N GLU A 11 -53.05 -53.63 -39.30
CA GLU A 11 -52.93 -54.88 -38.55
C GLU A 11 -52.21 -55.97 -39.38
N GLU A 12 -51.82 -57.06 -38.71
CA GLU A 12 -51.16 -58.32 -39.18
C GLU A 12 -49.63 -58.31 -39.32
N GLU A 13 -48.86 -59.29 -38.82
CA GLU A 13 -49.19 -60.67 -38.47
C GLU A 13 -48.27 -61.19 -37.33
N LYS A 14 -48.86 -61.68 -36.24
CA LYS A 14 -48.16 -62.35 -35.13
C LYS A 14 -48.08 -63.86 -35.45
N PRO A 15 -46.92 -64.53 -35.36
CA PRO A 15 -46.86 -65.98 -35.53
C PRO A 15 -47.64 -66.66 -34.40
N LYS A 16 -48.65 -67.46 -34.76
CA LYS A 16 -49.46 -68.28 -33.84
C LYS A 16 -48.59 -69.35 -33.17
N PHE A 17 -47.98 -69.01 -32.04
CA PHE A 17 -47.39 -70.00 -31.13
C PHE A 17 -48.48 -70.57 -30.22
N LYS A 18 -48.86 -71.82 -30.44
CA LYS A 18 -49.73 -72.57 -29.52
C LYS A 18 -48.91 -72.89 -28.25
N PRO A 19 -49.29 -72.44 -27.04
CA PRO A 19 -48.67 -72.98 -25.85
C PRO A 19 -49.20 -74.41 -25.68
N SER A 20 -48.35 -75.40 -25.99
CA SER A 20 -48.58 -76.76 -25.52
C SER A 20 -48.62 -76.70 -23.99
N ALA A 21 -49.76 -77.12 -23.41
CA ALA A 21 -49.98 -77.15 -21.98
C ALA A 21 -48.81 -77.88 -21.30
N PRO A 22 -48.06 -77.22 -20.39
CA PRO A 22 -47.08 -77.90 -19.57
C PRO A 22 -47.82 -78.94 -18.72
N LYS A 23 -47.52 -80.20 -19.00
CA LYS A 23 -47.96 -81.35 -18.20
C LYS A 23 -47.33 -81.16 -16.82
N ILE A 24 -48.13 -80.73 -15.85
CA ILE A 24 -47.73 -80.65 -14.44
C ILE A 24 -47.50 -82.11 -13.99
N PRO A 25 -46.27 -82.52 -13.65
CA PRO A 25 -46.07 -83.77 -12.94
C PRO A 25 -46.56 -83.54 -11.51
N ASP A 26 -47.39 -84.47 -11.06
CA ASP A 26 -47.96 -84.53 -9.72
C ASP A 26 -46.91 -84.34 -8.61
N GLY A 27 -47.22 -83.45 -7.68
CA GLY A 27 -47.08 -83.78 -6.25
C GLY A 27 -45.71 -83.64 -5.59
N GLU A 28 -44.86 -82.70 -5.99
CA GLU A 28 -43.84 -82.22 -5.05
C GLU A 28 -44.50 -81.19 -4.13
N LYS A 29 -44.67 -81.57 -2.86
CA LYS A 29 -45.12 -80.65 -1.81
C LYS A 29 -44.28 -79.38 -1.91
N VAL A 30 -44.91 -78.30 -2.41
CA VAL A 30 -44.29 -76.99 -2.43
C VAL A 30 -44.07 -76.61 -0.97
N ASP A 31 -42.85 -76.77 -0.48
CA ASP A 31 -42.52 -76.52 0.91
C ASP A 31 -42.58 -75.00 1.10
N PHE A 32 -43.63 -74.52 1.76
CA PHE A 32 -43.85 -73.09 1.97
C PHE A 32 -42.68 -72.45 2.74
N ASP A 33 -42.01 -73.22 3.59
CA ASP A 33 -40.78 -72.83 4.27
C ASP A 33 -39.59 -72.63 3.30
N ASP A 34 -39.49 -73.44 2.24
CA ASP A 34 -38.43 -73.30 1.24
C ASP A 34 -38.68 -72.08 0.34
N ILE A 35 -39.94 -71.78 0.00
CA ILE A 35 -40.32 -70.54 -0.69
C ILE A 35 -39.97 -69.32 0.17
N GLN A 36 -40.27 -69.37 1.47
CA GLN A 36 -39.99 -68.26 2.37
C GLN A 36 -38.48 -68.05 2.57
N LYS A 37 -37.69 -69.12 2.71
CA LYS A 37 -36.23 -69.04 2.76
C LYS A 37 -35.62 -68.52 1.45
N LYS A 38 -36.12 -68.97 0.29
CA LYS A 38 -35.68 -68.46 -1.02
C LYS A 38 -36.00 -66.98 -1.20
N ARG A 39 -37.14 -66.52 -0.71
CA ARG A 39 -37.49 -65.09 -0.69
C ARG A 39 -36.53 -64.30 0.21
N GLN A 40 -36.33 -64.74 1.45
CA GLN A 40 -35.40 -64.08 2.37
C GLN A 40 -33.97 -64.02 1.82
N ASN A 41 -33.48 -65.11 1.24
CA ASN A 41 -32.15 -65.14 0.62
C ASN A 41 -32.05 -64.21 -0.59
N LYS A 42 -33.11 -64.13 -1.41
CA LYS A 42 -33.17 -63.17 -2.53
C LYS A 42 -33.12 -61.73 -2.02
N ASP A 43 -33.94 -61.40 -1.03
CA ASP A 43 -33.99 -60.06 -0.45
C ASP A 43 -32.64 -59.67 0.19
N LEU A 44 -31.94 -60.61 0.85
CA LEU A 44 -30.61 -60.37 1.41
C LEU A 44 -29.55 -60.15 0.32
N VAL A 45 -29.60 -60.90 -0.78
CA VAL A 45 -28.68 -60.72 -1.91
C VAL A 45 -28.95 -59.41 -2.64
N GLU A 46 -30.22 -59.04 -2.84
CA GLU A 46 -30.61 -57.76 -3.45
C GLU A 46 -30.20 -56.58 -2.56
N LEU A 47 -30.40 -56.69 -1.25
CA LEU A 47 -29.93 -55.67 -0.29
C LEU A 47 -28.42 -55.52 -0.33
N GLN A 48 -27.66 -56.62 -0.34
CA GLN A 48 -26.20 -56.56 -0.46
C GLN A 48 -25.78 -55.91 -1.79
N GLY A 49 -26.44 -56.26 -2.89
CA GLY A 49 -26.18 -55.66 -4.21
C GLY A 49 -26.46 -54.15 -4.25
N LEU A 50 -27.53 -53.69 -3.60
CA LEU A 50 -27.84 -52.26 -3.47
C LEU A 50 -26.82 -51.51 -2.61
N ILE A 51 -26.36 -52.14 -1.53
CA ILE A 51 -25.32 -51.60 -0.65
C ILE A 51 -24.03 -51.41 -1.46
N ASP A 52 -23.57 -52.46 -2.14
CA ASP A 52 -22.32 -52.43 -2.92
C ASP A 52 -22.42 -51.44 -4.09
N ALA A 53 -23.55 -51.41 -4.80
CA ALA A 53 -23.78 -50.45 -5.86
C ALA A 53 -23.75 -48.99 -5.37
N HIS A 54 -24.32 -48.71 -4.19
CA HIS A 54 -24.29 -47.37 -3.61
C HIS A 54 -22.86 -46.95 -3.24
N PHE A 55 -22.08 -47.84 -2.62
CA PHE A 55 -20.69 -47.55 -2.26
C PHE A 55 -19.79 -47.39 -3.48
N GLU A 56 -19.92 -48.25 -4.48
CA GLU A 56 -19.16 -48.14 -5.72
C GLU A 56 -19.53 -46.88 -6.52
N CYS A 57 -20.80 -46.49 -6.56
CA CYS A 57 -21.21 -45.24 -7.19
C CYS A 57 -20.61 -44.03 -6.48
N ARG A 58 -20.76 -43.97 -5.14
CA ARG A 58 -20.17 -42.92 -4.29
C ARG A 58 -18.66 -42.81 -4.48
N LYS A 59 -17.96 -43.95 -4.47
CA LYS A 59 -16.50 -43.99 -4.62
C LYS A 59 -16.06 -43.47 -5.99
N LYS A 60 -16.73 -43.87 -7.07
CA LYS A 60 -16.44 -43.36 -8.41
C LYS A 60 -16.70 -41.86 -8.52
N GLU A 61 -17.81 -41.37 -7.98
CA GLU A 61 -18.11 -39.94 -7.94
C GLU A 61 -17.06 -39.15 -7.13
N GLU A 62 -16.61 -39.69 -6.00
CA GLU A 62 -15.56 -39.07 -5.18
C GLU A 62 -14.21 -39.03 -5.90
N GLU A 63 -13.81 -40.12 -6.55
CA GLU A 63 -12.58 -40.18 -7.35
C GLU A 63 -12.61 -39.18 -8.51
N GLU A 64 -13.75 -39.05 -9.21
CA GLU A 64 -13.93 -38.07 -10.27
C GLU A 64 -13.87 -36.62 -9.74
N LEU A 65 -14.49 -36.37 -8.59
CA LEU A 65 -14.48 -35.06 -7.94
C LEU A 65 -13.07 -34.67 -7.50
N ILE A 66 -12.31 -35.62 -6.93
CA ILE A 66 -10.91 -35.43 -6.55
C ILE A 66 -10.07 -35.15 -7.81
N ALA A 67 -10.19 -35.97 -8.85
CA ALA A 67 -9.46 -35.77 -10.10
C ALA A 67 -9.78 -34.43 -10.79
N LEU A 68 -11.01 -33.92 -10.63
CA LEU A 68 -11.38 -32.58 -11.11
C LEU A 68 -10.76 -31.48 -10.26
N LYS A 69 -10.81 -31.60 -8.93
CA LYS A 69 -10.17 -30.66 -7.99
C LYS A 69 -8.67 -30.57 -8.24
N ASP A 70 -7.98 -31.69 -8.39
CA ASP A 70 -6.55 -31.75 -8.68
C ASP A 70 -6.21 -31.05 -9.99
N ARG A 71 -7.03 -31.22 -11.04
CA ARG A 71 -6.85 -30.51 -12.32
C ARG A 71 -7.05 -29.00 -12.17
N ILE A 72 -8.02 -28.56 -11.37
CA ILE A 72 -8.25 -27.14 -11.09
C ILE A 72 -7.09 -26.56 -10.28
N GLU A 73 -6.63 -27.28 -9.26
CA GLU A 73 -5.52 -26.87 -8.40
C GLU A 73 -4.22 -26.77 -9.20
N LYS A 74 -3.92 -27.76 -10.05
CA LYS A 74 -2.80 -27.71 -10.99
C LYS A 74 -2.85 -26.48 -11.88
N ARG A 75 -3.99 -26.17 -12.50
CA ARG A 75 -4.16 -24.95 -13.31
C ARG A 75 -4.01 -23.67 -12.50
N ARG A 76 -4.43 -23.66 -11.23
CA ARG A 76 -4.25 -22.50 -10.34
C ARG A 76 -2.77 -22.32 -9.98
N ALA A 77 -2.08 -23.40 -9.64
CA ALA A 77 -0.65 -23.41 -9.36
C ALA A 77 0.17 -22.94 -10.58
N GLU A 78 -0.17 -23.42 -11.79
CA GLU A 78 0.46 -22.98 -13.03
C GLU A 78 0.28 -21.48 -13.27
N ARG A 79 -0.92 -20.92 -13.07
CA ARG A 79 -1.14 -19.47 -13.18
C ARG A 79 -0.37 -18.69 -12.12
N ALA A 80 -0.34 -19.18 -10.88
CA ALA A 80 0.41 -18.56 -9.80
C ALA A 80 1.92 -18.55 -10.11
N GLU A 81 2.45 -19.64 -10.65
CA GLU A 81 3.86 -19.74 -11.04
C GLU A 81 4.18 -18.85 -12.24
N GLN A 82 3.30 -18.79 -13.26
CA GLN A 82 3.45 -17.84 -14.37
C GLN A 82 3.50 -16.39 -13.87
N GLN A 83 2.66 -16.05 -12.90
CA GLN A 83 2.66 -14.72 -12.29
C GLN A 83 3.94 -14.46 -11.49
N ARG A 84 4.43 -15.46 -10.74
CA ARG A 84 5.69 -15.41 -10.01
C ARG A 84 6.86 -15.14 -10.95
N ILE A 85 6.99 -15.94 -12.02
CA ILE A 85 8.02 -15.78 -13.05
C ILE A 85 7.95 -14.40 -13.72
N ARG A 86 6.76 -13.92 -14.07
CA ARG A 86 6.59 -12.56 -14.64
C ARG A 86 7.04 -11.48 -13.66
N SER A 87 6.66 -11.60 -12.38
CA SER A 87 7.05 -10.66 -11.34
C SER A 87 8.56 -10.67 -11.08
N GLU A 88 9.18 -11.84 -11.11
CA GLU A 88 10.62 -12.03 -10.93
C GLU A 88 11.40 -11.44 -12.11
N LYS A 89 10.98 -11.70 -13.36
CA LYS A 89 11.57 -11.08 -14.55
C LYS A 89 11.41 -9.56 -14.61
N GLU A 90 10.31 -9.00 -14.09
CA GLU A 90 10.16 -7.54 -13.97
C GLU A 90 11.08 -6.98 -12.88
N LYS A 91 11.13 -7.63 -11.71
CA LYS A 91 12.04 -7.25 -10.62
C LYS A 91 13.50 -7.32 -11.05
N GLU A 92 13.91 -8.36 -11.78
CA GLU A 92 15.27 -8.50 -12.32
C GLU A 92 15.60 -7.38 -13.31
N ARG A 93 14.69 -7.07 -14.24
CA ARG A 93 14.88 -5.94 -15.16
C ARG A 93 14.96 -4.61 -14.43
N GLN A 94 14.17 -4.41 -13.40
CA GLN A 94 14.22 -3.21 -12.57
C GLN A 94 15.53 -3.14 -11.78
N ALA A 95 15.93 -4.24 -11.14
CA ALA A 95 17.19 -4.36 -10.41
C ALA A 95 18.39 -4.10 -11.31
N LYS A 96 18.40 -4.62 -12.55
CA LYS A 96 19.46 -4.35 -13.53
C LYS A 96 19.55 -2.88 -13.92
N ARG A 97 18.41 -2.20 -14.12
CA ARG A 97 18.38 -0.75 -14.40
C ARG A 97 18.84 0.08 -13.20
N GLU A 98 18.47 -0.34 -11.99
CA GLU A 98 18.87 0.33 -10.75
C GLU A 98 20.35 0.09 -10.43
N GLU A 99 20.89 -1.11 -10.70
CA GLU A 99 22.30 -1.43 -10.53
C GLU A 99 23.18 -0.74 -11.58
N GLU A 100 22.77 -0.68 -12.84
CA GLU A 100 23.47 0.11 -13.87
C GLU A 100 23.47 1.60 -13.50
N ARG A 101 22.35 2.11 -12.98
CA ARG A 101 22.28 3.47 -12.44
C ARG A 101 23.19 3.64 -11.22
N ARG A 102 23.23 2.68 -10.31
CA ARG A 102 24.08 2.71 -9.11
C ARG A 102 25.56 2.70 -9.48
N ILE A 103 25.98 1.86 -10.41
CA ILE A 103 27.37 1.79 -10.90
C ILE A 103 27.75 3.10 -11.61
N ARG A 104 26.83 3.67 -12.40
CA ARG A 104 27.05 4.97 -13.05
C ARG A 104 27.18 6.09 -12.01
N GLU A 105 26.27 6.14 -11.04
CA GLU A 105 26.30 7.11 -9.94
C GLU A 105 27.54 6.95 -9.07
N GLU A 106 28.00 5.72 -8.81
CA GLU A 106 29.23 5.43 -8.06
C GLU A 106 30.48 5.86 -8.86
N SER A 107 30.50 5.63 -10.18
CA SER A 107 31.60 6.08 -11.04
C SER A 107 31.64 7.61 -11.20
N ASP A 108 30.49 8.27 -11.27
CA ASP A 108 30.36 9.72 -11.35
C ASP A 108 30.66 10.37 -9.98
N ALA A 109 30.27 9.73 -8.88
CA ALA A 109 30.61 10.16 -7.53
C ALA A 109 32.12 10.03 -7.27
N LYS A 110 32.75 8.94 -7.71
CA LYS A 110 34.20 8.75 -7.61
C LYS A 110 34.96 9.78 -8.46
N LYS A 111 34.52 10.02 -9.70
CA LYS A 111 35.11 11.08 -10.56
C LYS A 111 34.92 12.48 -9.95
N ARG A 112 33.76 12.78 -9.37
CA ARG A 112 33.55 14.05 -8.67
C ARG A 112 34.40 14.18 -7.42
N ALA A 113 34.54 13.12 -6.63
CA ALA A 113 35.40 13.12 -5.46
C ALA A 113 36.87 13.34 -5.86
N ASP A 114 37.34 12.71 -6.94
CA ASP A 114 38.69 12.90 -7.46
C ASP A 114 38.89 14.31 -8.04
N ASP A 115 37.91 14.84 -8.76
CA ASP A 115 37.94 16.21 -9.31
C ASP A 115 37.86 17.26 -8.21
N ASP A 116 37.06 17.04 -7.16
CA ASP A 116 36.97 17.94 -6.01
C ASP A 116 38.20 17.84 -5.11
N ALA A 117 38.81 16.67 -4.98
CA ALA A 117 40.10 16.53 -4.31
C ALA A 117 41.21 17.25 -5.10
N LYS A 118 41.23 17.11 -6.43
CA LYS A 118 42.17 17.83 -7.31
C LYS A 118 41.90 19.33 -7.31
N LYS A 119 40.64 19.78 -7.36
CA LYS A 119 40.26 21.20 -7.26
C LYS A 119 40.55 21.76 -5.88
N LYS A 120 40.30 21.02 -4.80
CA LYS A 120 40.64 21.44 -3.43
C LYS A 120 42.16 21.53 -3.28
N SER A 121 42.91 20.59 -3.83
CA SER A 121 44.38 20.66 -3.88
C SER A 121 44.85 21.88 -4.69
N ALA A 122 44.28 22.14 -5.87
CA ALA A 122 44.64 23.27 -6.73
C ALA A 122 44.18 24.64 -6.18
N LEU A 123 43.00 24.73 -5.57
CA LEU A 123 42.44 25.96 -4.99
C LEU A 123 43.03 26.26 -3.61
N SER A 124 43.40 25.24 -2.84
CA SER A 124 44.22 25.43 -1.63
C SER A 124 45.61 25.97 -1.98
N ASN A 125 46.06 25.81 -3.23
CA ASN A 125 47.30 26.37 -3.73
C ASN A 125 47.14 27.78 -4.38
N MET A 126 45.91 28.22 -4.76
CA MET A 126 45.71 29.43 -5.59
C MET A 126 44.59 30.39 -5.14
N GLY A 127 44.26 30.43 -3.85
CA GLY A 127 43.66 31.62 -3.25
C GLY A 127 42.12 31.69 -3.22
N SER A 128 41.67 32.31 -2.14
CA SER A 128 40.40 32.09 -1.43
C SER A 128 39.14 32.80 -1.99
N ASN A 129 39.11 33.22 -3.27
CA ASN A 129 38.04 34.13 -3.74
C ASN A 129 37.13 33.59 -4.87
N TYR A 130 37.40 32.42 -5.46
CA TYR A 130 36.57 31.84 -6.54
C TYR A 130 35.49 30.85 -6.07
N SER A 131 35.46 30.55 -4.77
CA SER A 131 34.66 29.45 -4.20
C SER A 131 33.13 29.67 -4.24
N SER A 132 32.63 30.91 -4.27
CA SER A 132 31.18 31.17 -4.14
C SER A 132 30.35 30.88 -5.41
N HIS A 133 30.97 30.94 -6.60
CA HIS A 133 30.24 30.72 -7.86
C HIS A 133 30.07 29.22 -8.16
N LEU A 134 31.04 28.38 -7.79
CA LEU A 134 31.00 26.94 -8.04
C LEU A 134 30.01 26.20 -7.12
N GLN A 135 29.80 26.66 -5.88
CA GLN A 135 28.83 26.08 -4.94
C GLN A 135 27.37 26.21 -5.42
N LYS A 136 27.05 27.24 -6.21
CA LYS A 136 25.71 27.39 -6.82
C LYS A 136 25.48 26.44 -7.99
N ALA A 137 26.54 26.05 -8.70
CA ALA A 137 26.47 25.10 -9.81
C ALA A 137 26.38 23.64 -9.32
N ASP A 138 27.07 23.32 -8.23
CA ASP A 138 27.11 21.96 -7.69
C ASP A 138 25.78 21.53 -7.02
N GLN A 139 25.06 22.48 -6.39
CA GLN A 139 23.68 22.24 -5.92
C GLN A 139 22.69 21.85 -7.03
N LYS A 140 23.01 22.13 -8.31
CA LYS A 140 22.19 21.72 -9.45
C LYS A 140 22.60 20.37 -10.05
N ARG A 141 23.81 19.86 -9.75
CA ARG A 141 24.37 18.67 -10.42
C ARG A 141 24.44 17.42 -9.53
N GLY A 142 24.35 17.55 -8.20
CA GLY A 142 24.31 16.43 -7.25
C GLY A 142 22.92 16.18 -6.68
N GLY A 143 22.19 15.21 -7.24
CA GLY A 143 20.85 14.81 -6.79
C GLY A 143 19.79 15.84 -7.16
N LYS A 144 18.85 15.48 -8.03
CA LYS A 144 17.67 16.30 -8.31
C LYS A 144 16.88 16.45 -7.01
N LYS A 145 17.15 17.51 -6.23
CA LYS A 145 16.33 17.87 -5.08
C LYS A 145 14.90 17.92 -5.58
N GLU A 146 14.05 17.05 -5.02
CA GLU A 146 12.65 16.95 -5.41
C GLU A 146 12.07 18.36 -5.40
N THR A 147 11.66 18.83 -6.57
CA THR A 147 11.17 20.20 -6.71
C THR A 147 9.95 20.37 -5.81
N GLU A 148 9.66 21.58 -5.34
CA GLU A 148 8.46 21.81 -4.52
C GLU A 148 7.17 21.35 -5.24
N ARG A 149 7.17 21.42 -6.57
CA ARG A 149 6.10 20.89 -7.42
C ARG A 149 5.97 19.37 -7.34
N GLU A 150 7.09 18.65 -7.37
CA GLU A 150 7.12 17.18 -7.21
C GLU A 150 6.70 16.79 -5.78
N LYS A 151 7.20 17.48 -4.75
CA LYS A 151 6.80 17.27 -3.35
C LYS A 151 5.30 17.50 -3.14
N LYS A 152 4.76 18.61 -3.67
CA LYS A 152 3.32 18.91 -3.63
C LYS A 152 2.53 17.80 -4.31
N LYS A 153 2.95 17.36 -5.50
CA LYS A 153 2.27 16.27 -6.22
C LYS A 153 2.30 14.97 -5.43
N LYS A 154 3.44 14.62 -4.83
CA LYS A 154 3.63 13.43 -4.00
C LYS A 154 2.74 13.45 -2.75
N ILE A 155 2.70 14.58 -2.04
CA ILE A 155 1.84 14.74 -0.85
C ILE A 155 0.35 14.65 -1.25
N LEU A 156 -0.06 15.31 -2.33
CA LEU A 156 -1.45 15.26 -2.80
C LEU A 156 -1.84 13.86 -3.27
N SER A 157 -0.96 13.14 -3.96
CA SER A 157 -1.23 11.74 -4.32
C SER A 157 -1.31 10.83 -3.10
N ALA A 158 -0.50 11.06 -2.06
CA ALA A 158 -0.55 10.28 -0.82
C ALA A 158 -1.85 10.54 -0.02
N ARG A 159 -2.38 11.78 -0.07
CA ARG A 159 -3.67 12.12 0.55
C ARG A 159 -4.87 11.60 -0.23
N ARG A 160 -4.73 11.35 -1.54
CA ARG A 160 -5.83 10.88 -2.39
C ARG A 160 -6.05 9.38 -2.16
N LYS A 161 -7.10 9.05 -1.40
CA LYS A 161 -7.59 7.68 -1.27
C LYS A 161 -8.28 7.26 -2.57
N GLN A 162 -7.91 6.10 -3.12
CA GLN A 162 -8.63 5.51 -4.25
C GLN A 162 -10.03 5.10 -3.78
N LEU A 163 -11.03 5.47 -4.58
CA LEU A 163 -12.42 5.18 -4.31
C LEU A 163 -12.83 3.97 -5.14
N ASN A 164 -13.20 2.88 -4.47
CA ASN A 164 -13.83 1.72 -5.11
C ASN A 164 -15.31 1.77 -4.76
N ILE A 165 -16.18 1.90 -5.76
CA ILE A 165 -17.63 2.05 -5.61
C ILE A 165 -18.42 0.93 -6.30
N ASP A 166 -17.78 0.13 -7.14
CA ASP A 166 -18.48 -0.73 -8.12
C ASP A 166 -19.15 -1.96 -7.50
N HIS A 167 -18.86 -2.27 -6.24
CA HIS A 167 -19.31 -3.49 -5.55
C HIS A 167 -19.95 -3.20 -4.18
N LEU A 168 -20.45 -1.99 -3.95
CA LEU A 168 -21.06 -1.58 -2.68
C LEU A 168 -22.60 -1.60 -2.74
N ASN A 169 -23.22 -1.96 -1.61
CA ASN A 169 -24.67 -1.92 -1.41
C ASN A 169 -25.14 -0.49 -1.07
N GLU A 170 -26.43 -0.19 -1.25
CA GLU A 170 -26.99 1.15 -1.12
C GLU A 170 -26.72 1.80 0.25
N ASP A 171 -26.88 1.05 1.34
CA ASP A 171 -26.62 1.57 2.69
C ASP A 171 -25.13 1.93 2.89
N LYS A 172 -24.22 1.11 2.35
CA LYS A 172 -22.77 1.39 2.41
C LYS A 172 -22.38 2.58 1.53
N LEU A 173 -23.11 2.83 0.45
CA LEU A 173 -22.91 4.02 -0.38
C LEU A 173 -23.34 5.29 0.36
N LYS A 174 -24.45 5.26 1.10
CA LYS A 174 -24.90 6.37 1.95
C LYS A 174 -23.86 6.71 3.02
N ASP A 175 -23.31 5.71 3.70
CA ASP A 175 -22.23 5.91 4.67
C ASP A 175 -20.99 6.54 4.00
N LYS A 176 -20.61 6.08 2.81
CA LYS A 176 -19.46 6.61 2.07
C LYS A 176 -19.67 8.06 1.62
N ILE A 177 -20.90 8.42 1.24
CA ILE A 177 -21.25 9.81 0.91
C ILE A 177 -21.06 10.72 2.12
N ASN A 178 -21.56 10.30 3.29
CA ASN A 178 -21.41 11.06 4.53
C ASN A 178 -19.93 11.23 4.91
N GLU A 179 -19.14 10.15 4.86
CA GLU A 179 -17.70 10.21 5.14
C GLU A 179 -16.95 11.18 4.19
N LEU A 180 -17.27 11.16 2.89
CA LEU A 180 -16.65 12.05 1.92
C LEU A 180 -17.10 13.51 2.09
N HIS A 181 -18.36 13.71 2.48
CA HIS A 181 -18.90 15.03 2.79
C HIS A 181 -18.23 15.62 4.04
N GLU A 182 -18.13 14.85 5.12
CA GLU A 182 -17.39 15.26 6.32
C GLU A 182 -15.93 15.58 6.01
N TRP A 183 -15.27 14.76 5.18
CA TRP A 183 -13.90 15.01 4.75
C TRP A 183 -13.77 16.30 3.93
N MET A 184 -14.75 16.62 3.08
CA MET A 184 -14.79 17.86 2.33
C MET A 184 -14.90 19.08 3.27
N VAL A 185 -15.84 19.03 4.21
CA VAL A 185 -16.06 20.08 5.21
C VAL A 185 -14.81 20.32 6.05
N GLN A 186 -14.13 19.26 6.50
CA GLN A 186 -12.88 19.38 7.25
C GLN A 186 -11.78 20.09 6.44
N LEU A 187 -11.61 19.74 5.16
CA LEU A 187 -10.62 20.40 4.30
C LEU A 187 -10.94 21.88 4.06
N GLU A 188 -12.23 22.23 3.99
CA GLU A 188 -12.68 23.62 3.88
C GLU A 188 -12.39 24.42 5.15
N SER A 189 -12.65 23.85 6.33
CA SER A 189 -12.31 24.50 7.60
C SER A 189 -10.80 24.71 7.75
N GLU A 190 -9.99 23.69 7.44
CA GLU A 190 -8.53 23.81 7.49
C GLU A 190 -8.02 24.89 6.52
N LYS A 191 -8.58 24.95 5.30
CA LYS A 191 -8.25 25.98 4.32
C LYS A 191 -8.59 27.37 4.84
N PHE A 192 -9.76 27.53 5.48
CA PHE A 192 -10.16 28.81 6.07
C PHE A 192 -9.19 29.26 7.16
N ASP A 193 -8.84 28.38 8.09
CA ASP A 193 -7.88 28.69 9.16
C ASP A 193 -6.50 29.06 8.62
N HIS A 194 -6.05 28.39 7.56
CA HIS A 194 -4.79 28.73 6.88
C HIS A 194 -4.87 30.10 6.20
N MET A 195 -6.00 30.43 5.57
CA MET A 195 -6.20 31.73 4.94
C MET A 195 -6.19 32.87 5.97
N GLU A 196 -6.90 32.73 7.09
CA GLU A 196 -6.94 33.73 8.15
C GLU A 196 -5.57 33.90 8.83
N ARG A 197 -4.86 32.79 9.09
CA ARG A 197 -3.47 32.84 9.58
C ARG A 197 -2.55 33.60 8.62
N LEU A 198 -2.65 33.35 7.32
CA LEU A 198 -1.86 34.07 6.32
C LEU A 198 -2.19 35.57 6.27
N LYS A 199 -3.46 35.96 6.41
CA LYS A 199 -3.86 37.37 6.49
C LYS A 199 -3.23 38.04 7.72
N LYS A 200 -3.30 37.38 8.89
CA LYS A 200 -2.70 37.88 10.13
C LYS A 200 -1.18 38.01 10.02
N GLN A 201 -0.49 37.01 9.49
CA GLN A 201 0.96 37.05 9.27
C GLN A 201 1.37 38.17 8.31
N LYS A 202 0.60 38.43 7.26
CA LYS A 202 0.85 39.57 6.37
C LYS A 202 0.72 40.91 7.09
N TYR A 203 -0.30 41.07 7.93
CA TYR A 203 -0.48 42.28 8.74
C TYR A 203 0.67 42.45 9.75
N GLU A 204 1.06 41.39 10.46
CA GLU A 204 2.20 41.41 11.39
C GLU A 204 3.53 41.71 10.69
N GLN A 205 3.76 41.19 9.48
CA GLN A 205 4.95 41.52 8.68
C GLN A 205 4.93 42.99 8.23
N GLN A 206 3.77 43.50 7.83
CA GLN A 206 3.63 44.90 7.43
C GLN A 206 3.89 45.84 8.62
N GLU A 207 3.25 45.59 9.76
CA GLU A 207 3.46 46.30 11.03
C GLU A 207 4.92 46.20 11.49
N GLY A 208 5.52 45.01 11.41
CA GLY A 208 6.92 44.78 11.76
C GLY A 208 7.92 45.46 10.81
N SER A 209 7.57 45.66 9.53
CA SER A 209 8.38 46.44 8.58
C SER A 209 8.27 47.96 8.82
N CYS A 210 7.13 48.41 9.35
CA CYS A 210 6.90 49.81 9.69
C CYS A 210 7.44 50.19 11.08
N ARG A 211 7.74 49.22 11.95
CA ARG A 211 8.43 49.46 13.22
C ARG A 211 9.95 49.41 13.00
N PRO A 212 10.68 50.52 13.18
CA PRO A 212 12.14 50.45 13.16
C PRO A 212 12.59 49.47 14.26
N PRO A 213 13.64 48.67 14.02
CA PRO A 213 14.16 47.78 15.06
C PRO A 213 14.42 48.61 16.30
N GLN A 214 13.74 48.28 17.41
CA GLN A 214 14.06 48.90 18.69
C GLN A 214 15.51 48.59 18.97
N LYS A 215 16.38 49.61 18.89
CA LYS A 215 17.71 49.55 19.47
C LYS A 215 17.52 49.33 20.96
N VAL A 216 17.60 48.07 21.35
CA VAL A 216 17.91 47.71 22.73
C VAL A 216 19.34 48.20 22.96
N ASP A 217 19.46 49.41 23.51
CA ASP A 217 20.75 49.98 23.91
C ASP A 217 21.26 49.16 25.10
N TRP A 218 22.06 48.13 24.82
CA TRP A 218 22.71 47.27 25.82
C TRP A 218 23.90 47.94 26.53
N LEU A 219 23.98 49.28 26.54
CA LEU A 219 25.10 50.01 27.14
C LEU A 219 24.60 51.26 27.87
N ALA A 220 23.97 51.05 29.03
CA ALA A 220 23.99 52.03 30.10
C ALA A 220 24.60 51.36 31.34
N PRO A 221 25.93 51.46 31.56
CA PRO A 221 26.53 51.04 32.81
C PRO A 221 26.03 51.94 33.94
N LEU A 222 25.29 51.33 34.85
CA LEU A 222 24.92 51.86 36.15
C LEU A 222 26.19 52.02 37.03
N LEU A 223 26.99 53.05 36.78
CA LEU A 223 28.13 53.39 37.62
C LEU A 223 27.65 54.19 38.85
N HIS A 224 27.23 53.41 39.84
CA HIS A 224 27.71 53.48 41.21
C HIS A 224 27.96 54.89 41.77
N ARG A 225 26.87 55.44 42.30
CA ARG A 225 26.83 56.20 43.55
C ARG A 225 27.52 55.39 44.67
N ASN A 226 28.82 55.62 44.91
CA ASN A 226 29.47 55.68 46.23
C ASN A 226 31.01 55.56 46.12
N GLN A 227 31.69 56.37 46.97
CA GLN A 227 33.13 56.51 47.22
C GLN A 227 33.75 57.64 46.37
N THR A 228 34.20 58.77 46.93
CA THR A 228 35.08 58.89 48.10
C THR A 228 34.97 60.27 48.75
N ALA A 229 34.86 60.26 50.08
CA ALA A 229 35.29 61.34 50.93
C ALA A 229 36.83 61.38 50.93
N ILE A 230 37.46 62.19 50.07
CA ILE A 230 38.84 62.68 50.24
C ILE A 230 38.93 64.05 49.58
N ALA A 231 38.39 65.09 50.23
CA ALA A 231 38.58 66.48 49.84
C ALA A 231 38.71 67.35 51.09
N SER A 232 39.71 67.04 51.92
CA SER A 232 40.07 67.86 53.07
C SER A 232 41.52 67.65 53.48
N ASP A 233 42.50 67.85 52.58
CA ASP A 233 43.87 68.13 53.04
C ASP A 233 44.81 68.73 51.96
N THR A 234 44.54 69.95 51.47
CA THR A 234 45.58 70.74 50.77
C THR A 234 45.61 72.22 51.17
N ARG A 235 44.92 72.60 52.27
CA ARG A 235 44.91 73.98 52.79
C ARG A 235 45.71 74.16 54.09
N LEU A 236 46.62 73.25 54.43
CA LEU A 236 47.52 73.41 55.59
C LEU A 236 49.00 73.06 55.34
N LYS A 237 49.42 72.91 54.07
CA LYS A 237 50.85 72.71 53.68
C LYS A 237 51.43 73.82 52.81
N LYS A 238 50.79 75.00 52.78
CA LYS A 238 51.30 76.24 52.15
C LYS A 238 51.71 77.33 53.15
N GLN A 239 51.79 77.03 54.45
CA GLN A 239 52.33 77.94 55.47
C GLN A 239 53.63 77.48 56.14
N HIS A 240 54.21 76.35 55.70
CA HIS A 240 55.49 75.84 56.24
C HIS A 240 56.67 75.90 55.24
N ALA A 241 56.47 76.52 54.07
CA ALA A 241 57.51 76.76 53.06
C ALA A 241 57.76 78.25 52.80
N MET A 242 57.36 79.13 53.75
CA MET A 242 57.64 80.56 53.73
C MET A 242 58.66 80.97 54.81
N TRP A 243 59.44 80.01 55.31
CA TRP A 243 60.58 80.19 56.23
C TRP A 243 61.68 79.18 55.87
N ARG A 244 62.27 79.32 54.68
CA ARG A 244 63.61 78.81 54.35
C ARG A 244 64.01 79.34 52.97
N ARG A 245 65.00 80.24 53.00
CA ARG A 245 65.75 80.90 51.91
C ARG A 245 65.25 82.30 51.51
N SER A 246 65.99 83.25 52.08
CA SER A 246 66.55 84.49 51.49
C SER A 246 66.26 84.77 50.03
#